data_AF-A0A349SUE7-F1
#
_entry.id   AF-A0A349SUE7-F1
#
_cell.length_a   1.000
_cell.length_b   1.000
_cell.length_c   1.000
_cell.angle_alpha   90.00
_cell.angle_beta   90.00
_cell.angle_gamma   90.00
#
_symmetry.space_group_name_H-M   'P 1'
#
loop_
_entity.id
_entity.type
_entity.pdbx_description
1 polymer ?
#
loop_
_entity_poly.entity_id
_entity_poly.type
_entity_poly.pdbx_seq_one_letter_code
_entity_poly.pdbx_strand_id
1 'polypeptide(L)'
;MLHGGAPAGLLAYCLEREARLEGWQPAKLAIDLLRPVPKAPLGVSVSTRRKGNRIVHLEASLFSHDTVIAVANCLFIKPQELSLPAFAPRSNIEITPPDDLEAVSFRDILFGSGGSMPPGLHTTIQLRPVTALCGQGRGTAWIALPVAIIEGQSNSPFMLAALASDF
;
A
#
# COMPACT_ATOMS: atom_id res chain seq x y z
N MET A 1 -13.01 -11.52 -6.31
CA MET A 1 -12.67 -10.10 -6.10
C MET A 1 -11.30 -10.01 -5.47
N LEU A 2 -10.57 -8.93 -5.73
CA LEU A 2 -9.30 -8.62 -5.07
C LEU A 2 -9.56 -7.78 -3.80
N HIS A 3 -8.75 -8.01 -2.77
CA HIS A 3 -8.63 -7.13 -1.60
C HIS A 3 -8.07 -5.77 -2.05
N GLY A 4 -8.51 -4.64 -1.49
CA GLY A 4 -8.15 -3.29 -1.95
C GLY A 4 -6.67 -2.95 -1.85
N GLY A 5 -5.96 -3.56 -0.91
CA GLY A 5 -4.49 -3.47 -0.81
C GLY A 5 -3.76 -3.98 -2.06
N ALA A 6 -4.30 -4.97 -2.78
CA ALA A 6 -3.68 -5.50 -4.00
C ALA A 6 -3.68 -4.49 -5.17
N PRO A 7 -4.83 -3.90 -5.60
CA PRO A 7 -4.83 -2.84 -6.59
C PRO A 7 -4.13 -1.57 -6.08
N ALA A 8 -4.11 -1.29 -4.78
CA ALA A 8 -3.35 -0.16 -4.23
C ALA A 8 -1.83 -0.31 -4.46
N GLY A 9 -1.28 -1.49 -4.18
CA GLY A 9 0.12 -1.81 -4.48
C GLY A 9 0.45 -1.78 -5.98
N LEU A 10 -0.46 -2.28 -6.83
CA LEU A 10 -0.33 -2.20 -8.30
C LEU A 10 -0.31 -0.74 -8.80
N LEU A 11 -1.22 0.10 -8.31
CA LEU A 11 -1.28 1.52 -8.68
C LEU A 11 -0.02 2.27 -8.22
N ALA A 12 0.44 2.00 -7.00
CA ALA A 12 1.69 2.54 -6.48
C ALA A 12 2.90 2.14 -7.35
N TYR A 13 2.99 0.88 -7.78
CA TYR A 13 4.03 0.41 -8.70
C TYR A 13 4.02 1.19 -10.02
N CYS A 14 2.84 1.31 -10.67
CA CYS A 14 2.73 2.00 -11.95
C CYS A 14 3.08 3.49 -11.84
N LEU A 15 2.60 4.18 -10.80
CA LEU A 15 2.90 5.59 -10.54
C LEU A 15 4.38 5.80 -10.22
N GLU A 16 4.97 4.95 -9.38
CA GLU A 16 6.38 5.03 -9.01
C GLU A 16 7.30 4.79 -10.20
N ARG A 17 6.94 3.87 -11.11
CA ARG A 17 7.77 3.59 -12.29
C ARG A 17 7.97 4.82 -13.16
N GLU A 18 6.94 5.64 -13.34
CA GLU A 18 7.02 6.89 -14.12
C GLU A 18 7.83 7.97 -13.37
N ALA A 19 7.74 8.02 -12.04
CA ALA A 19 8.40 9.05 -11.24
C ALA A 19 9.86 8.73 -10.87
N ARG A 20 10.19 7.45 -10.66
CA ARG A 20 11.46 6.99 -10.09
C ARG A 20 12.65 7.27 -11.00
N LEU A 21 12.47 7.22 -12.33
CA LEU A 21 13.54 7.50 -13.30
C LEU A 21 14.16 8.90 -13.14
N GLU A 22 13.44 9.83 -12.51
CA GLU A 22 13.85 11.22 -12.31
C GLU A 22 14.18 11.54 -10.84
N GLY A 23 14.26 10.52 -9.98
CA GLY A 23 14.62 10.68 -8.56
C GLY A 23 13.53 11.33 -7.70
N TRP A 24 12.28 11.35 -8.16
CA TRP A 24 11.15 11.84 -7.37
C TRP A 24 10.77 10.85 -6.26
N GLN A 25 10.36 11.36 -5.08
CA GLN A 25 9.88 10.56 -3.96
C GLN A 25 8.38 10.75 -3.72
N PRO A 26 7.62 9.68 -3.41
CA PRO A 26 6.19 9.78 -3.13
C PRO A 26 5.97 10.53 -1.81
N ALA A 27 5.04 11.49 -1.82
CA ALA A 27 4.67 12.28 -0.63
C ALA A 27 3.22 12.08 -0.22
N LYS A 28 2.33 11.81 -1.18
CA LYS A 28 0.91 11.53 -0.93
C LYS A 28 0.36 10.65 -2.03
N LEU A 29 -0.40 9.63 -1.65
CA LEU A 29 -1.20 8.79 -2.53
C LEU A 29 -2.66 8.84 -2.05
N ALA A 30 -3.58 9.01 -2.98
CA ALA A 30 -5.02 8.85 -2.75
C ALA A 30 -5.57 7.90 -3.82
N ILE A 31 -6.41 6.97 -3.42
CA ILE A 31 -7.02 5.97 -4.29
C ILE A 31 -8.52 5.92 -4.01
N ASP A 32 -9.32 6.03 -5.06
CA ASP A 32 -10.75 5.81 -5.01
C ASP A 32 -11.09 4.51 -5.75
N LEU A 33 -11.57 3.51 -5.01
CA LEU A 33 -12.10 2.27 -5.58
C LEU A 33 -13.55 2.51 -6.01
N LEU A 34 -13.75 2.79 -7.29
CA LEU A 34 -15.07 3.13 -7.85
C LEU A 34 -15.97 1.90 -8.00
N ARG A 35 -15.35 0.73 -8.18
CA ARG A 35 -16.03 -0.54 -8.43
C ARG A 35 -15.24 -1.69 -7.79
N PRO A 36 -15.90 -2.83 -7.51
CA PRO A 36 -15.20 -4.01 -7.07
C PRO A 36 -14.14 -4.49 -8.08
N VAL A 37 -12.93 -4.77 -7.61
CA VAL A 37 -11.82 -5.16 -8.49
C VAL A 37 -11.87 -6.67 -8.79
N PRO A 38 -12.02 -7.09 -10.06
CA PRO A 38 -12.13 -8.50 -10.41
C PRO A 38 -10.78 -9.23 -10.35
N LYS A 39 -10.84 -10.57 -10.21
CA LYS A 39 -9.67 -11.46 -10.38
C LYS A 39 -9.51 -11.78 -11.88
N ALA A 40 -9.20 -10.76 -12.68
CA ALA A 40 -9.07 -10.83 -14.14
C ALA A 40 -7.93 -9.90 -14.59
N PRO A 41 -7.46 -9.99 -15.84
CA PRO A 41 -6.49 -9.03 -16.37
C PRO A 41 -6.99 -7.58 -16.19
N LEU A 42 -6.09 -6.71 -15.75
CA LEU A 42 -6.36 -5.29 -15.49
C LEU A 42 -5.44 -4.43 -16.34
N GLY A 43 -5.96 -3.30 -16.82
CA GLY A 43 -5.17 -2.26 -17.50
C GLY A 43 -4.88 -1.10 -16.55
N VAL A 44 -3.71 -0.49 -16.66
CA VAL A 44 -3.40 0.75 -15.95
C VAL A 44 -2.91 1.79 -16.95
N SER A 45 -3.51 2.98 -16.91
CA SER A 45 -3.01 4.15 -17.61
C SER A 45 -2.51 5.16 -16.61
N VAL A 46 -1.31 5.69 -16.81
CA VAL A 46 -0.72 6.76 -15.98
C VAL A 46 -0.56 8.01 -16.83
N SER A 47 -0.86 9.17 -16.26
CA SER A 47 -0.71 10.46 -16.93
C SER A 47 -0.10 11.50 -16.00
N THR A 48 0.73 12.37 -16.56
CA THR A 48 1.27 13.52 -15.84
C THR A 48 0.26 14.65 -15.88
N ARG A 49 -0.24 15.08 -14.72
CA ARG A 49 -1.12 16.24 -14.60
C ARG A 49 -0.36 17.55 -14.45
N ARG A 50 0.75 17.49 -13.72
CA ARG A 50 1.63 18.65 -13.50
C ARG A 50 3.04 18.16 -13.25
N LYS A 51 4.00 18.80 -13.91
CA LYS A 51 5.43 18.59 -13.66
C LYS A 51 6.10 19.93 -13.44
N GLY A 52 6.53 20.19 -12.21
CA GLY A 52 7.27 21.39 -11.85
C GLY A 52 8.68 21.05 -11.37
N ASN A 53 9.42 22.07 -10.93
CA ASN A 53 10.81 21.90 -10.49
C ASN A 53 10.97 21.13 -9.17
N ARG A 54 9.93 21.11 -8.32
CA ARG A 54 9.96 20.53 -6.98
C ARG A 54 8.85 19.52 -6.68
N ILE A 55 7.81 19.49 -7.52
CA ILE A 55 6.67 18.60 -7.35
C ILE A 55 6.22 18.05 -8.70
N VAL A 56 5.73 16.82 -8.69
CA VAL A 56 5.07 16.17 -9.83
C VAL A 56 3.76 15.58 -9.34
N HIS A 57 2.67 15.84 -10.05
CA HIS A 57 1.37 15.24 -9.81
C HIS A 57 1.06 14.26 -10.94
N LEU A 58 0.99 12.98 -10.59
CA LEU A 58 0.63 11.90 -11.50
C LEU A 58 -0.75 11.37 -11.15
N GLU A 59 -1.50 10.99 -12.17
CA GLU A 59 -2.77 10.29 -12.05
C GLU A 59 -2.68 8.93 -12.70
N ALA A 60 -3.34 7.94 -12.09
CA ALA A 60 -3.51 6.62 -12.67
C ALA A 60 -4.99 6.23 -12.70
N SER A 61 -5.40 5.55 -13.76
CA SER A 61 -6.72 4.90 -13.88
C SER A 61 -6.52 3.41 -14.05
N LEU A 62 -7.22 2.62 -13.23
CA LEU A 62 -7.27 1.16 -13.30
C LEU A 62 -8.52 0.75 -14.08
N PHE A 63 -8.35 -0.16 -15.02
CA PHE A 63 -9.40 -0.63 -15.91
C PHE A 63 -9.59 -2.13 -15.78
N SER A 64 -10.84 -2.57 -15.91
CA SER A 64 -11.15 -3.94 -16.35
C SER A 64 -11.90 -3.84 -17.66
N HIS A 65 -11.32 -4.42 -18.73
CA HIS A 65 -11.74 -4.15 -20.10
C HIS A 65 -11.78 -2.62 -20.34
N ASP A 66 -12.91 -2.06 -20.78
CA ASP A 66 -13.06 -0.63 -21.06
C ASP A 66 -13.64 0.19 -19.90
N THR A 67 -13.81 -0.43 -18.72
CA THR A 67 -14.41 0.23 -17.56
C THR A 67 -13.37 0.64 -16.54
N VAL A 68 -13.32 1.93 -16.19
CA VAL A 68 -12.53 2.43 -15.05
C VAL A 68 -13.12 1.89 -13.75
N ILE A 69 -12.32 1.19 -12.96
CA ILE A 69 -12.74 0.59 -11.69
C ILE A 69 -12.05 1.21 -10.47
N ALA A 70 -10.93 1.90 -10.66
CA ALA A 70 -10.30 2.71 -9.63
C ALA A 70 -9.52 3.87 -10.25
N VAL A 71 -9.35 4.95 -9.49
CA VAL A 71 -8.50 6.08 -9.85
C VAL A 71 -7.53 6.36 -8.71
N ALA A 72 -6.34 6.85 -9.05
CA ALA A 72 -5.33 7.22 -8.08
C ALA A 72 -4.67 8.55 -8.44
N ASN A 73 -4.40 9.35 -7.42
CA ASN A 73 -3.66 10.60 -7.50
C ASN A 73 -2.42 10.49 -6.62
N CYS A 74 -1.24 10.79 -7.16
CA CYS A 74 -0.01 10.75 -6.40
C CYS A 74 0.81 12.03 -6.59
N LEU A 75 1.15 12.64 -5.46
CA LEU A 75 2.09 13.74 -5.39
C LEU A 75 3.47 13.17 -5.11
N PHE A 76 4.40 13.48 -5.99
CA PHE A 76 5.82 13.24 -5.78
C PHE A 76 6.55 14.57 -5.56
N ILE A 77 7.61 14.53 -4.76
CA ILE A 77 8.45 15.69 -4.43
C ILE A 77 9.91 15.40 -4.72
N LYS A 78 10.68 16.45 -4.99
CA LYS A 78 12.13 16.31 -5.15
C LYS A 78 12.74 16.08 -3.76
N PRO A 79 13.55 15.03 -3.56
CA PRO A 79 14.23 14.82 -2.29
C PRO A 79 15.11 16.02 -1.97
N GLN A 80 15.14 16.41 -0.70
CA GLN A 80 15.99 17.47 -0.21
C GLN A 80 16.42 17.12 1.21
N GLU A 81 17.70 17.31 1.51
CA GLU A 81 18.20 17.20 2.88
C GLU A 81 17.58 18.30 3.75
N LEU A 82 17.03 17.89 4.89
CA LEU A 82 16.34 18.78 5.81
C LEU A 82 16.81 18.54 7.25
N SER A 83 17.34 19.58 7.88
CA SER A 83 17.56 19.59 9.32
C SER A 83 16.24 19.86 10.03
N LEU A 84 15.73 18.87 10.75
CA LEU A 84 14.51 19.02 11.52
C LEU A 84 14.75 19.92 12.75
N PRO A 85 13.87 20.88 13.04
CA PRO A 85 13.99 21.70 14.25
C PRO A 85 13.83 20.85 15.51
N ALA A 86 14.33 21.33 16.64
CA ALA A 86 14.25 20.62 17.92
C ALA A 86 12.80 20.30 18.36
N PHE A 87 11.84 21.14 17.94
CA PHE A 87 10.41 20.96 18.21
C PHE A 87 9.68 20.07 17.20
N ALA A 88 10.38 19.50 16.20
CA ALA A 88 9.75 18.59 15.25
C ALA A 88 9.17 17.38 16.01
N PRO A 89 7.93 16.95 15.71
CA PRO A 89 7.32 15.79 16.34
C PRO A 89 8.23 14.57 16.19
N ARG A 90 8.56 13.92 17.31
CA ARG A 90 9.25 12.64 17.32
C ARG A 90 8.29 11.61 17.87
N SER A 91 8.13 10.50 17.17
CA SER A 91 7.47 9.34 17.77
C SER A 91 8.38 8.83 18.89
N ASN A 92 7.88 8.87 20.12
CA ASN A 92 8.50 8.23 21.28
C ASN A 92 7.84 6.88 21.60
N ILE A 93 7.06 6.34 20.66
CA ILE A 93 6.41 5.05 20.82
C ILE A 93 7.48 3.98 20.66
N GLU A 94 7.85 3.33 21.74
CA GLU A 94 8.59 2.08 21.69
C GLU A 94 7.65 1.00 21.15
N ILE A 95 8.01 0.45 19.98
CA ILE A 95 7.27 -0.63 19.34
C ILE A 95 8.12 -1.89 19.51
N THR A 96 7.54 -2.93 20.10
CA THR A 96 8.20 -4.25 20.22
C THR A 96 8.67 -4.72 18.83
N PRO A 97 9.94 -5.11 18.67
CA PRO A 97 10.45 -5.60 17.40
C PRO A 97 9.63 -6.79 16.86
N PRO A 98 9.55 -6.97 15.53
CA PRO A 98 8.77 -8.05 14.94
C PRO A 98 9.30 -9.44 15.32
N ASP A 99 10.61 -9.59 15.55
CA ASP A 99 11.21 -10.91 15.84
C ASP A 99 10.82 -11.45 17.22
N ASP A 100 10.37 -10.58 18.12
CA ASP A 100 9.91 -10.92 19.47
C ASP A 100 8.40 -11.19 19.53
N LEU A 101 7.70 -11.14 18.39
CA LEU A 101 6.25 -11.27 18.30
C LEU A 101 5.85 -12.50 17.47
N GLU A 102 4.82 -13.20 17.94
CA GLU A 102 4.28 -14.34 17.21
C GLU A 102 3.57 -13.88 15.93
N ALA A 103 3.81 -14.63 14.85
CA ALA A 103 3.09 -14.45 13.61
C ALA A 103 1.70 -15.06 13.74
N VAL A 104 0.69 -14.28 13.35
CA VAL A 104 -0.70 -14.71 13.31
C VAL A 104 -1.23 -14.60 11.89
N SER A 105 -2.23 -15.42 11.56
CA SER A 105 -2.92 -15.26 10.29
C SER A 105 -3.89 -14.08 10.38
N PHE A 106 -3.87 -13.18 9.38
CA PHE A 106 -4.87 -12.12 9.24
C PHE A 106 -6.31 -12.69 9.20
N ARG A 107 -6.46 -13.90 8.64
CA ARG A 107 -7.71 -14.67 8.66
C ARG A 107 -8.23 -14.89 10.08
N ASP A 108 -7.36 -15.35 10.99
CA ASP A 108 -7.75 -15.76 12.34
C ASP A 108 -8.21 -14.55 13.16
N ILE A 109 -7.60 -13.38 12.92
CA ILE A 109 -7.96 -12.12 13.59
C ILE A 109 -9.33 -11.61 13.12
N LEU A 110 -9.57 -11.51 11.80
CA LEU A 110 -10.77 -10.84 11.29
C LEU A 110 -12.03 -11.71 11.27
N PHE A 111 -11.87 -13.02 11.10
CA PHE A 111 -13.01 -13.90 10.78
C PHE A 111 -13.14 -15.11 11.72
N GLY A 112 -12.23 -15.23 12.69
CA GLY A 112 -12.18 -16.37 13.61
C GLY A 112 -11.84 -17.69 12.91
N SER A 113 -11.87 -18.78 13.68
CA SER A 113 -11.45 -20.12 13.21
C SER A 113 -12.48 -20.84 12.31
N GLY A 114 -13.62 -20.21 12.00
CA GLY A 114 -14.77 -20.85 11.34
C GLY A 114 -14.85 -20.57 9.84
N GLY A 115 -14.25 -21.42 9.01
CA GLY A 115 -14.54 -21.48 7.56
C GLY A 115 -13.31 -21.49 6.65
N SER A 116 -13.34 -22.35 5.62
CA SER A 116 -12.30 -22.42 4.58
C SER A 116 -12.41 -21.22 3.64
N MET A 117 -11.46 -20.29 3.72
CA MET A 117 -11.39 -19.13 2.84
C MET A 117 -10.57 -19.45 1.58
N PRO A 118 -11.00 -18.97 0.40
CA PRO A 118 -10.20 -19.12 -0.82
C PRO A 118 -8.90 -18.29 -0.70
N PRO A 119 -7.76 -18.79 -1.21
CA PRO A 119 -6.51 -18.06 -1.18
C PRO A 119 -6.61 -16.65 -1.76
N GLY A 120 -5.91 -15.71 -1.12
CA GLY A 120 -5.79 -14.33 -1.55
C GLY A 120 -4.89 -13.51 -0.62
N LEU A 121 -4.86 -12.19 -0.81
CA LEU A 121 -3.97 -11.32 -0.05
C LEU A 121 -4.18 -11.44 1.48
N HIS A 122 -5.43 -11.53 1.93
CA HIS A 122 -5.79 -11.74 3.34
C HIS A 122 -5.31 -13.06 3.94
N THR A 123 -4.91 -14.06 3.13
CA THR A 123 -4.26 -15.30 3.61
C THR A 123 -2.75 -15.30 3.41
N THR A 124 -2.22 -14.39 2.59
CA THR A 124 -0.79 -14.34 2.25
C THR A 124 -0.02 -13.32 3.08
N ILE A 125 -0.69 -12.25 3.52
CA ILE A 125 -0.07 -11.24 4.37
C ILE A 125 0.26 -11.83 5.74
N GLN A 126 1.44 -11.51 6.25
CA GLN A 126 1.88 -11.92 7.58
C GLN A 126 1.68 -10.75 8.54
N LEU A 127 1.04 -11.04 9.67
CA LEU A 127 0.88 -10.09 10.76
C LEU A 127 1.64 -10.55 11.99
N ARG A 128 2.23 -9.57 12.70
CA ARG A 128 2.70 -9.73 14.08
C ARG A 128 2.15 -8.60 14.94
N PRO A 129 1.05 -8.83 15.70
CA PRO A 129 0.40 -7.81 16.49
C PRO A 129 1.27 -7.38 17.67
N VAL A 130 1.46 -6.07 17.82
CA VAL A 130 2.09 -5.48 19.02
C VAL A 130 1.04 -5.27 20.10
N THR A 131 -0.20 -4.95 19.69
CA THR A 131 -1.38 -4.90 20.56
C THR A 131 -2.44 -5.89 20.09
N ALA A 132 -3.33 -6.30 20.98
CA ALA A 132 -4.49 -7.11 20.60
C ALA A 132 -5.34 -6.39 19.53
N LEU A 133 -5.63 -7.07 18.42
CA LEU A 133 -6.44 -6.56 17.33
C LEU A 133 -7.90 -6.98 17.56
N CYS A 134 -8.65 -6.16 18.31
CA CYS A 134 -10.00 -6.48 18.78
C CYS A 134 -11.13 -5.74 18.05
N GLY A 135 -10.85 -5.16 16.88
CA GLY A 135 -11.87 -4.47 16.05
C GLY A 135 -12.38 -3.14 16.63
N GLN A 136 -11.72 -2.58 17.64
CA GLN A 136 -12.10 -1.30 18.26
C GLN A 136 -11.49 -0.06 17.58
N GLY A 137 -10.92 -0.22 16.38
CA GLY A 137 -10.33 0.87 15.59
C GLY A 137 -8.97 1.37 16.08
N ARG A 138 -8.38 0.73 17.09
CA ARG A 138 -7.01 0.97 17.55
C ARG A 138 -6.23 -0.33 17.52
N GLY A 139 -5.02 -0.28 16.98
CA GLY A 139 -4.12 -1.43 16.95
C GLY A 139 -2.77 -1.06 16.35
N THR A 140 -1.74 -1.76 16.80
CA THR A 140 -0.39 -1.70 16.23
C THR A 140 0.03 -3.11 15.87
N ALA A 141 0.53 -3.30 14.65
CA ALA A 141 1.05 -4.57 14.17
C ALA A 141 2.17 -4.34 13.16
N TRP A 142 3.09 -5.29 13.08
CA TRP A 142 3.99 -5.40 11.95
C TRP A 142 3.31 -6.18 10.82
N ILE A 143 3.48 -5.68 9.60
CA ILE A 143 2.88 -6.25 8.40
C ILE A 143 4.01 -6.60 7.42
N ALA A 144 3.99 -7.82 6.89
CA ALA A 144 4.91 -8.24 5.84
C ALA A 144 4.17 -8.97 4.71
N LEU A 145 4.64 -8.76 3.48
CA LEU A 145 4.17 -9.48 2.31
C LEU A 145 5.32 -10.34 1.76
N PRO A 146 5.27 -11.69 1.92
CA PRO A 146 6.35 -12.58 1.50
C PRO A 146 6.33 -12.90 -0.01
N VAL A 147 5.55 -12.17 -0.80
CA VAL A 147 5.40 -12.37 -2.24
C VAL A 147 5.51 -11.04 -2.99
N ALA A 148 5.95 -11.10 -4.24
CA ALA A 148 5.96 -9.94 -5.11
C ALA A 148 4.53 -9.58 -5.54
N ILE A 149 4.19 -8.29 -5.53
CA ILE A 149 2.91 -7.78 -6.05
C ILE A 149 2.89 -7.89 -7.57
N ILE A 150 4.03 -7.60 -8.20
CA ILE A 150 4.27 -7.75 -9.63
C ILE A 150 5.31 -8.84 -9.83
N GLU A 151 4.97 -9.85 -10.62
CA GLU A 151 5.86 -10.98 -10.88
C GLU A 151 7.24 -10.52 -11.37
N GLY A 152 8.30 -11.06 -10.77
CA GLY A 152 9.68 -10.72 -11.11
C GLY A 152 10.14 -9.33 -10.66
N GLN A 153 9.33 -8.55 -9.94
CA GLN A 153 9.71 -7.22 -9.43
C GLN A 153 9.76 -7.21 -7.91
N SER A 154 10.83 -6.65 -7.35
CA SER A 154 10.92 -6.42 -5.91
C SER A 154 9.90 -5.35 -5.47
N ASN A 155 9.18 -5.61 -4.39
CA ASN A 155 8.26 -4.63 -3.81
C ASN A 155 9.04 -3.43 -3.27
N SER A 156 8.64 -2.21 -3.65
CA SER A 156 9.18 -1.00 -3.04
C SER A 156 8.50 -0.69 -1.70
N PRO A 157 9.12 0.11 -0.82
CA PRO A 157 8.46 0.60 0.39
C PRO A 157 7.14 1.32 0.10
N PHE A 158 7.06 2.05 -1.02
CA PHE A 158 5.84 2.75 -1.42
C PHE A 158 4.71 1.80 -1.81
N MET A 159 5.03 0.72 -2.56
CA MET A 159 4.07 -0.33 -2.88
C MET A 159 3.54 -1.03 -1.62
N LEU A 160 4.42 -1.36 -0.67
CA LEU A 160 4.04 -2.01 0.59
C LEU A 160 3.20 -1.09 1.46
N ALA A 161 3.53 0.21 1.54
CA ALA A 161 2.76 1.20 2.28
C ALA A 161 1.35 1.38 1.69
N ALA A 162 1.22 1.46 0.36
CA ALA A 162 -0.07 1.54 -0.32
C ALA A 162 -0.92 0.28 -0.11
N LEU A 163 -0.29 -0.89 -0.11
CA LEU A 163 -0.98 -2.15 0.18
C LEU A 163 -1.46 -2.20 1.64
N ALA A 164 -0.60 -1.83 2.58
CA ALA A 164 -0.88 -1.87 4.01
C ALA A 164 -1.96 -0.87 4.45
N SER A 165 -2.25 0.18 3.69
CA SER A 165 -3.26 1.18 4.08
C SER A 165 -4.72 0.68 4.02
N ASP A 166 -4.94 -0.50 3.46
CA ASP A 166 -6.25 -1.16 3.36
C ASP A 166 -6.38 -2.34 4.36
N PHE A 167 -5.64 -2.28 5.47
CA PHE A 167 -5.60 -3.30 6.53
C PHE A 167 -5.89 -2.71 7.91
#